data_AF-A0A9W9K5W2-F1
#
_entry.id   AF-A0A9W9K5W2-F1
#
_cell.length_a   1.000
_cell.length_b   1.000
_cell.length_c   1.000
_cell.angle_alpha   90.00
_cell.angle_beta   90.00
_cell.angle_gamma   90.00
#
_symmetry.space_group_name_H-M   'P 1'
#
loop_
_entity.id
_entity.type
_entity.pdbx_description
1 polymer ?
#
loop_
_entity_poly.entity_id
_entity_poly.type
_entity_poly.pdbx_seq_one_letter_code
_entity_poly.pdbx_strand_id
1 'polypeptide(L)'
;MPSRVDSFPSWGDEIDASELINGEGGQLLQSYTKMRPENIESHVKYIAKKGWNVLRYPCFQQFLFLHLDLSRSPIYQKVIKQTQSGGLLLDIGCGLGQDLRRLVQDGVPGKNLIGLEIQHAYIDLGYELFQDKSMLQCKFLVQDFFKDTAELVSLEKKITIMNSGYFMHMFDWEKQLDVAKRMIHLIAPSEGSIITGVNFGSSHFAGPFSDVPPGFDAIYLHNQHSLSEIWSEAAKATGTKWKFDCVIEDDKNFKNMASGGCRLRWTVEKQ
;
A
#
# COMPACT_ATOMS: atom_id res chain seq x y z
N MET A 1 -10.10 -27.26 23.87
CA MET A 1 -10.07 -26.53 22.58
C MET A 1 -9.87 -25.07 22.93
N PRO A 2 -8.74 -24.44 22.61
CA PRO A 2 -8.60 -23.01 22.86
C PRO A 2 -9.64 -22.30 21.99
N SER A 3 -10.44 -21.46 22.63
CA SER A 3 -11.42 -20.57 22.01
C SER A 3 -10.82 -19.87 20.81
N ARG A 4 -11.53 -19.86 19.68
CA ARG A 4 -11.26 -18.96 18.56
C ARG A 4 -11.08 -17.56 19.15
N VAL A 5 -9.87 -17.04 19.10
CA VAL A 5 -9.64 -15.61 19.29
C VAL A 5 -10.37 -14.96 18.13
N ASP A 6 -11.29 -14.04 18.40
CA ASP A 6 -11.84 -13.14 17.39
C ASP A 6 -10.67 -12.28 16.87
N SER A 7 -9.89 -12.83 15.95
CA SER A 7 -8.58 -12.30 15.52
C SER A 7 -8.70 -11.06 14.65
N PHE A 8 -9.91 -10.75 14.16
CA PHE A 8 -10.21 -9.50 13.48
C PHE A 8 -11.10 -8.63 14.32
N PRO A 9 -10.70 -7.36 14.51
CA PRO A 9 -11.51 -6.45 15.27
C PRO A 9 -12.82 -6.18 14.50
N SER A 10 -13.92 -6.05 15.26
CA SER A 10 -15.22 -5.60 14.76
C SER A 10 -15.34 -4.11 15.02
N TRP A 11 -16.07 -3.37 14.17
CA TRP A 11 -16.21 -1.92 14.33
C TRP A 11 -16.65 -1.55 15.76
N GLY A 12 -15.80 -0.81 16.47
CA GLY A 12 -16.11 -0.22 17.78
C GLY A 12 -16.36 1.28 17.65
N ASP A 13 -17.29 1.82 18.43
CA ASP A 13 -17.58 3.26 18.40
C ASP A 13 -16.58 4.09 19.25
N GLU A 14 -15.76 3.43 20.08
CA GLU A 14 -14.75 4.06 20.95
C GLU A 14 -13.30 3.73 20.54
N ILE A 15 -13.00 3.75 19.24
CA ILE A 15 -11.60 3.54 18.81
C ILE A 15 -10.83 4.86 19.00
N ASP A 16 -9.79 4.83 19.82
CA ASP A 16 -8.88 5.98 20.00
C ASP A 16 -7.94 6.11 18.79
N ALA A 17 -7.96 7.27 18.15
CA ALA A 17 -7.10 7.60 17.00
C ALA A 17 -6.01 8.64 17.36
N SER A 18 -5.95 9.07 18.63
CA SER A 18 -5.16 10.22 19.07
C SER A 18 -3.67 10.08 18.77
N GLU A 19 -3.07 8.91 19.02
CA GLU A 19 -1.65 8.67 18.73
C GLU A 19 -1.35 8.84 17.22
N LEU A 20 -2.20 8.28 16.36
CA LEU A 20 -2.04 8.34 14.90
C LEU A 20 -2.26 9.76 14.36
N ILE A 21 -3.21 10.50 14.94
CA ILE A 21 -3.49 11.89 14.59
C ILE A 21 -2.37 12.83 15.03
N ASN A 22 -1.72 12.54 16.16
CA ASN A 22 -0.57 13.32 16.61
C ASN A 22 0.72 12.97 15.85
N GLY A 23 0.74 11.86 15.11
CA GLY A 23 1.82 11.43 14.25
C GLY A 23 1.84 12.09 12.87
N GLU A 24 2.71 11.57 11.98
CA GLU A 24 2.91 12.12 10.63
C GLU A 24 1.64 12.13 9.77
N GLY A 25 0.77 11.14 9.93
CA GLY A 25 -0.49 11.05 9.17
C GLY A 25 -1.44 12.20 9.47
N GLY A 26 -1.62 12.55 10.74
CA GLY A 26 -2.43 13.70 11.11
C GLY A 26 -1.75 15.04 10.79
N GLN A 27 -0.42 15.13 10.85
CA GLN A 27 0.31 16.31 10.37
C GLN A 27 0.13 16.54 8.86
N LEU A 28 0.22 15.47 8.06
CA LEU A 28 -0.11 15.50 6.63
C LEU A 28 -1.55 15.99 6.43
N LEU A 29 -2.52 15.40 7.13
CA LEU A 29 -3.92 15.79 7.02
C LEU A 29 -4.15 17.27 7.37
N GLN A 30 -3.53 17.78 8.44
CA GLN A 30 -3.61 19.19 8.83
C GLN A 30 -2.99 20.12 7.77
N SER A 31 -1.96 19.67 7.05
CA SER A 31 -1.34 20.49 6.00
C SER A 31 -2.23 20.67 4.75
N TYR A 32 -3.14 19.72 4.50
CA TYR A 32 -4.06 19.77 3.36
C TYR A 32 -5.40 20.43 3.70
N THR A 33 -5.85 20.27 4.94
CA THR A 33 -7.19 20.70 5.36
C THR A 33 -7.14 22.05 6.07
N LYS A 34 -8.24 22.80 5.99
CA LYS A 34 -8.42 24.04 6.79
C LYS A 34 -9.12 23.76 8.12
N MET A 35 -9.14 22.50 8.55
CA MET A 35 -9.84 22.09 9.75
C MET A 35 -9.06 22.53 11.00
N ARG A 36 -9.79 22.92 12.04
CA ARG A 36 -9.19 23.16 13.35
C ARG A 36 -8.77 21.81 13.96
N PRO A 37 -7.67 21.74 14.73
CA PRO A 37 -7.17 20.49 15.29
C PRO A 37 -8.22 19.66 16.03
N GLU A 38 -9.13 20.29 16.77
CA GLU A 38 -10.21 19.64 17.52
C GLU A 38 -11.24 18.91 16.64
N ASN A 39 -11.29 19.22 15.35
CA ASN A 39 -12.21 18.56 14.39
C ASN A 39 -11.54 17.41 13.62
N ILE A 40 -10.22 17.24 13.73
CA ILE A 40 -9.48 16.25 12.93
C ILE A 40 -9.89 14.83 13.31
N GLU A 41 -10.01 14.53 14.61
CA GLU A 41 -10.34 13.19 15.07
C GLU A 41 -11.73 12.73 14.63
N SER A 42 -12.74 13.59 14.78
CA SER A 42 -14.10 13.28 14.35
C SER A 42 -14.18 13.07 12.84
N HIS A 43 -13.44 13.86 12.05
CA HIS A 43 -13.33 13.67 10.61
C HIS A 43 -12.66 12.34 10.24
N VAL A 44 -11.54 11.99 10.87
CA VAL A 44 -10.85 10.71 10.66
C VAL A 44 -11.76 9.52 10.99
N LYS A 45 -12.47 9.57 12.13
CA LYS A 45 -13.44 8.53 12.53
C LYS A 45 -14.59 8.39 11.54
N TYR A 46 -15.09 9.52 11.03
CA TYR A 46 -16.14 9.54 10.03
C TYR A 46 -15.68 8.90 8.70
N ILE A 47 -14.49 9.26 8.20
CA ILE A 47 -13.90 8.65 7.00
C ILE A 47 -13.66 7.15 7.19
N ALA A 48 -13.11 6.75 8.34
CA ALA A 48 -12.91 5.35 8.68
C ALA A 48 -14.24 4.56 8.64
N LYS A 49 -15.31 5.12 9.21
CA LYS A 49 -16.63 4.45 9.21
C LYS A 49 -17.17 4.28 7.80
N LYS A 50 -17.06 5.32 6.97
CA LYS A 50 -17.47 5.26 5.57
C LYS A 50 -16.67 4.22 4.79
N GLY A 51 -15.34 4.20 4.95
CA GLY A 51 -14.47 3.22 4.31
C GLY A 51 -14.79 1.78 4.69
N TRP A 52 -15.00 1.54 5.99
CA TRP A 52 -15.43 0.24 6.53
C TRP A 52 -16.77 -0.25 5.94
N ASN A 53 -17.70 0.67 5.67
CA ASN A 53 -19.00 0.35 5.10
C ASN A 53 -18.95 0.04 3.59
N VAL A 54 -17.89 0.43 2.87
CA VAL A 54 -17.67 0.04 1.46
C VAL A 54 -17.25 -1.41 1.39
N LEU A 55 -16.13 -1.74 2.03
CA LEU A 55 -15.67 -3.09 2.28
C LEU A 55 -15.09 -3.11 3.70
N ARG A 56 -15.36 -4.19 4.43
CA ARG A 56 -14.97 -4.34 5.85
C ARG A 56 -13.48 -4.65 6.01
N TYR A 57 -12.61 -3.87 5.37
CA TYR A 57 -11.17 -3.99 5.54
C TYR A 57 -10.76 -3.57 6.96
N PRO A 58 -10.02 -4.42 7.70
CA PRO A 58 -9.48 -4.10 9.03
C PRO A 58 -8.67 -2.80 9.09
N CYS A 59 -8.07 -2.39 7.96
CA CYS A 59 -7.27 -1.18 7.87
C CYS A 59 -8.05 0.10 8.21
N PHE A 60 -9.35 0.18 7.90
CA PHE A 60 -10.18 1.33 8.25
C PHE A 60 -10.46 1.40 9.75
N GLN A 61 -10.63 0.26 10.40
CA GLN A 61 -10.79 0.20 11.84
C GLN A 61 -9.50 0.63 12.58
N GLN A 62 -8.35 0.27 12.02
CA GLN A 62 -7.04 0.59 12.59
C GLN A 62 -6.48 1.94 12.11
N PHE A 63 -7.25 2.70 11.33
CA PHE A 63 -6.83 3.97 10.73
C PHE A 63 -5.49 3.89 9.96
N LEU A 64 -5.18 2.75 9.32
CA LEU A 64 -3.90 2.55 8.62
C LEU A 64 -3.74 3.49 7.42
N PHE A 65 -4.80 4.15 6.96
CA PHE A 65 -4.72 5.24 5.98
C PHE A 65 -4.03 6.52 6.54
N LEU A 66 -3.70 6.56 7.83
CA LEU A 66 -2.80 7.55 8.43
C LEU A 66 -1.35 7.07 8.51
N HIS A 67 -1.07 5.81 8.12
CA HIS A 67 0.30 5.32 8.01
C HIS A 67 0.85 5.67 6.63
N LEU A 68 1.99 6.37 6.61
CA LEU A 68 2.68 6.80 5.40
C LEU A 68 3.81 5.80 5.13
N ASP A 69 3.42 4.59 4.73
CA ASP A 69 4.35 3.47 4.69
C ASP A 69 5.45 3.67 3.65
N LEU A 70 5.15 4.28 2.49
CA LEU A 70 6.20 4.53 1.49
C LEU A 70 7.27 5.50 2.01
N SER A 71 6.89 6.51 2.81
CA SER A 71 7.85 7.48 3.37
C SER A 71 8.81 6.89 4.39
N ARG A 72 8.49 5.72 4.94
CA ARG A 72 9.36 4.97 5.86
C ARG A 72 10.33 4.05 5.13
N SER A 73 10.24 3.96 3.80
CA SER A 73 11.14 3.12 3.02
C SER A 73 12.57 3.66 2.97
N PRO A 74 13.61 2.82 3.15
CA PRO A 74 15.00 3.25 2.97
C PRO A 74 15.28 3.88 1.60
N ILE A 75 14.48 3.55 0.58
CA ILE A 75 14.59 4.11 -0.77
C ILE A 75 13.74 5.38 -0.99
N TYR A 76 13.04 5.91 0.00
CA TYR A 76 12.07 6.99 -0.19
C TYR A 76 12.69 8.24 -0.82
N GLN A 77 13.90 8.62 -0.41
CA GLN A 77 14.63 9.73 -1.03
C GLN A 77 14.99 9.48 -2.51
N LYS A 78 15.23 8.22 -2.89
CA LYS A 78 15.45 7.83 -4.29
C LYS A 78 14.14 7.94 -5.08
N VAL A 79 13.02 7.51 -4.49
CA VAL A 79 11.68 7.66 -5.07
C VAL A 79 11.35 9.12 -5.38
N ILE A 80 11.56 10.02 -4.41
CA ILE A 80 11.36 11.47 -4.59
C ILE A 80 12.20 11.99 -5.76
N LYS A 81 13.52 11.76 -5.75
CA LYS A 81 14.45 12.29 -6.76
C LYS A 81 14.12 11.81 -8.17
N GLN A 82 13.86 10.52 -8.33
CA GLN A 82 13.55 9.94 -9.64
C GLN A 82 12.21 10.46 -10.17
N THR A 83 11.20 10.63 -9.31
CA THR A 83 9.90 11.18 -9.72
C THR A 83 9.99 12.67 -10.06
N GLN A 84 10.73 13.45 -9.26
CA GLN A 84 11.02 14.87 -9.55
C GLN A 84 11.78 15.06 -10.87
N SER A 85 12.60 14.09 -11.25
CA SER A 85 13.35 14.09 -12.52
C SER A 85 12.51 13.67 -13.73
N GLY A 86 11.19 13.53 -13.59
CA GLY A 86 10.28 13.19 -14.68
C GLY A 86 9.82 11.72 -14.69
N GLY A 87 10.30 10.89 -13.77
CA GLY A 87 9.84 9.52 -13.62
C GLY A 87 8.35 9.46 -13.25
N LEU A 88 7.66 8.41 -13.70
CA LEU A 88 6.28 8.13 -13.33
C LEU A 88 6.24 7.12 -12.18
N LEU A 89 5.43 7.41 -11.17
CA LEU A 89 5.15 6.50 -10.07
C LEU A 89 3.71 5.97 -10.18
N LEU A 90 3.55 4.66 -10.02
CA LEU A 90 2.25 4.01 -9.85
C LEU A 90 2.14 3.41 -8.45
N ASP A 91 1.14 3.83 -7.69
CA ASP A 91 0.78 3.26 -6.39
C ASP A 91 -0.40 2.30 -6.56
N ILE A 92 -0.16 1.00 -6.37
CA ILE A 92 -1.09 -0.09 -6.66
C ILE A 92 -1.87 -0.44 -5.39
N GLY A 93 -3.20 -0.41 -5.47
CA GLY A 93 -4.07 -0.53 -4.30
C GLY A 93 -3.91 0.69 -3.39
N CYS A 94 -3.91 1.90 -3.97
CA CYS A 94 -3.54 3.11 -3.25
C CYS A 94 -4.52 3.51 -2.13
N GLY A 95 -5.68 2.84 -2.00
CA GLY A 95 -6.67 3.14 -0.98
C GLY A 95 -7.13 4.59 -1.05
N LEU A 96 -6.88 5.36 0.03
CA LEU A 96 -7.24 6.78 0.09
C LEU A 96 -6.18 7.70 -0.56
N GLY A 97 -5.07 7.16 -1.06
CA GLY A 97 -4.00 7.90 -1.74
C GLY A 97 -3.15 8.75 -0.78
N GLN A 98 -2.95 8.29 0.46
CA GLN A 98 -2.18 9.00 1.48
C GLN A 98 -0.68 9.10 1.13
N ASP A 99 -0.08 8.03 0.61
CA ASP A 99 1.34 8.04 0.21
C ASP A 99 1.59 8.97 -0.98
N LEU A 100 0.65 9.04 -1.93
CA LEU A 100 0.72 10.00 -3.04
C LEU A 100 0.69 11.45 -2.54
N ARG A 101 -0.14 11.76 -1.55
CA ARG A 101 -0.22 13.10 -0.96
C ARG A 101 0.99 13.44 -0.11
N ARG A 102 1.58 12.45 0.56
CA ARG A 102 2.86 12.60 1.24
C ARG A 102 3.98 12.93 0.23
N LEU A 103 4.04 12.25 -0.91
CA LEU A 103 4.98 12.58 -1.98
C LEU A 103 4.79 14.01 -2.52
N VAL A 104 3.55 14.44 -2.73
CA VAL A 104 3.26 15.83 -3.14
C VAL A 104 3.71 16.83 -2.07
N GLN A 105 3.45 16.55 -0.79
CA GLN A 105 3.91 17.40 0.31
C GLN A 105 5.44 17.51 0.33
N ASP A 106 6.14 16.43 0.02
CA ASP A 106 7.60 16.36 -0.07
C ASP A 106 8.16 16.91 -1.41
N GLY A 107 7.33 17.58 -2.21
CA GLY A 107 7.74 18.33 -3.40
C GLY A 107 7.76 17.52 -4.70
N VAL A 108 7.12 16.35 -4.75
CA VAL A 108 6.96 15.60 -5.99
C VAL A 108 5.81 16.20 -6.83
N PRO A 109 6.00 16.44 -8.15
CA PRO A 109 4.93 16.94 -9.00
C PRO A 109 3.76 15.93 -9.08
N GLY A 110 2.56 16.33 -8.66
CA GLY A 110 1.38 15.44 -8.65
C GLY A 110 1.06 14.83 -10.01
N LYS A 111 1.34 15.53 -11.12
CA LYS A 111 1.14 15.00 -12.48
C LYS A 111 1.99 13.75 -12.82
N ASN A 112 3.04 13.48 -12.04
CA ASN A 112 3.90 12.30 -12.19
C ASN A 112 3.43 11.11 -11.33
N LEU A 113 2.38 11.31 -10.54
CA LEU A 113 1.87 10.34 -9.58
C LEU A 113 0.55 9.75 -10.08
N ILE A 114 0.48 8.43 -10.05
CA ILE A 114 -0.69 7.67 -10.47
C ILE A 114 -1.09 6.74 -9.32
N GLY A 115 -2.34 6.79 -8.89
CA GLY A 115 -2.92 5.80 -7.99
C GLY A 115 -3.78 4.82 -8.78
N LEU A 116 -3.67 3.53 -8.51
CA LEU A 116 -4.58 2.51 -9.02
C LEU A 116 -5.36 1.93 -7.83
N GLU A 117 -6.67 1.97 -7.93
CA GLU A 117 -7.57 1.47 -6.89
C GLU A 117 -8.79 0.83 -7.55
N ILE A 118 -9.22 -0.32 -7.07
CA ILE A 118 -10.37 -1.01 -7.66
C ILE A 118 -11.69 -0.36 -7.22
N GLN A 119 -11.72 0.25 -6.02
CA GLN A 119 -12.91 0.88 -5.47
C GLN A 119 -12.96 2.40 -5.69
N HIS A 120 -13.87 2.86 -6.55
CA HIS A 120 -14.10 4.30 -6.76
C HIS A 120 -14.35 5.06 -5.45
N ALA A 121 -15.10 4.44 -4.53
CA ALA A 121 -15.47 5.06 -3.25
C ALA A 121 -14.24 5.42 -2.40
N TYR A 122 -13.12 4.69 -2.49
CA TYR A 122 -11.90 5.03 -1.75
C TYR A 122 -11.20 6.27 -2.31
N ILE A 123 -11.27 6.49 -3.61
CA ILE A 123 -10.76 7.72 -4.22
C ILE A 123 -11.59 8.92 -3.76
N ASP A 124 -12.93 8.80 -3.78
CA ASP A 124 -13.81 9.86 -3.27
C ASP A 124 -13.57 10.14 -1.79
N LEU A 125 -13.40 9.10 -0.96
CA LEU A 125 -13.07 9.25 0.45
C LEU A 125 -11.70 9.87 0.67
N GLY A 126 -10.72 9.59 -0.19
CA GLY A 126 -9.42 10.26 -0.15
C GLY A 126 -9.56 11.76 -0.38
N TYR A 127 -10.32 12.18 -1.38
CA TYR A 127 -10.62 13.60 -1.61
C TYR A 127 -11.41 14.23 -0.45
N GLU A 128 -12.34 13.50 0.16
CA GLU A 128 -13.09 13.97 1.34
C GLU A 128 -12.19 14.10 2.58
N LEU A 129 -11.29 13.13 2.80
CA LEU A 129 -10.32 13.14 3.88
C LEU A 129 -9.43 14.39 3.80
N PHE A 130 -8.77 14.59 2.65
CA PHE A 130 -7.76 15.65 2.49
C PHE A 130 -8.32 16.99 1.98
N GLN A 131 -9.60 17.07 1.57
CA GLN A 131 -10.25 18.29 1.07
C GLN A 131 -9.52 18.95 -0.13
N ASP A 132 -8.95 18.15 -1.02
CA ASP A 132 -7.97 18.61 -2.01
C ASP A 132 -8.37 18.35 -3.47
N LYS A 133 -9.65 18.04 -3.73
CA LYS A 133 -10.15 17.67 -5.07
C LYS A 133 -9.83 18.69 -6.17
N SER A 134 -9.73 19.98 -5.84
CA SER A 134 -9.38 21.04 -6.80
C SER A 134 -7.88 21.33 -6.88
N MET A 135 -7.06 20.78 -5.99
CA MET A 135 -5.62 21.08 -5.87
C MET A 135 -4.74 19.90 -6.30
N LEU A 136 -5.15 18.67 -6.01
CA LEU A 136 -4.35 17.48 -6.27
C LEU A 136 -4.28 17.19 -7.78
N GLN A 137 -3.07 17.13 -8.32
CA GLN A 137 -2.80 16.87 -9.74
C GLN A 137 -2.52 15.40 -10.07
N CYS A 138 -2.60 14.51 -9.08
CA CYS A 138 -2.43 13.07 -9.27
C CYS A 138 -3.52 12.51 -10.19
N LYS A 139 -3.17 11.48 -10.96
CA LYS A 139 -4.14 10.71 -11.74
C LYS A 139 -4.57 9.48 -10.94
N PHE A 140 -5.87 9.25 -10.81
CA PHE A 140 -6.39 7.99 -10.27
C PHE A 140 -6.97 7.13 -11.40
N LEU A 141 -6.55 5.87 -11.46
CA LEU A 141 -7.08 4.83 -12.31
C LEU A 141 -7.99 3.94 -11.46
N VAL A 142 -9.29 4.04 -11.67
CA VAL A 142 -10.27 3.23 -10.95
C VAL A 142 -10.55 1.96 -11.73
N GLN A 143 -9.82 0.89 -11.44
CA GLN A 143 -9.89 -0.37 -12.19
C GLN A 143 -9.24 -1.54 -11.45
N ASP A 144 -9.57 -2.75 -11.90
CA ASP A 144 -8.89 -3.98 -11.49
C ASP A 144 -7.45 -4.00 -12.06
N PHE A 145 -6.47 -4.19 -11.18
CA PHE A 145 -5.06 -4.32 -11.55
C PHE A 145 -4.83 -5.39 -12.62
N PHE A 146 -5.57 -6.51 -12.58
CA PHE A 146 -5.42 -7.63 -13.50
C PHE A 146 -6.07 -7.41 -14.87
N LYS A 147 -6.73 -6.26 -15.12
CA LYS A 147 -7.38 -5.95 -16.39
C LYS A 147 -6.55 -4.96 -17.21
N ASP A 148 -6.41 -5.24 -18.51
CA ASP A 148 -5.77 -4.35 -19.47
C ASP A 148 -6.79 -3.36 -20.03
N THR A 149 -6.91 -2.22 -19.36
CA THR A 149 -7.64 -1.05 -19.87
C THR A 149 -6.76 -0.23 -20.80
N ALA A 150 -7.37 0.61 -21.64
CA ALA A 150 -6.61 1.49 -22.52
C ALA A 150 -5.66 2.41 -21.73
N GLU A 151 -6.09 2.88 -20.56
CA GLU A 151 -5.30 3.74 -19.68
C GLU A 151 -4.08 3.03 -19.11
N LEU A 152 -4.21 1.80 -18.60
CA LEU A 152 -3.07 1.08 -18.04
C LEU A 152 -2.11 0.60 -19.14
N VAL A 153 -2.63 0.12 -20.28
CA VAL A 153 -1.82 -0.21 -21.46
C VAL A 153 -1.04 1.01 -21.95
N SER A 154 -1.62 2.21 -21.88
CA SER A 154 -0.91 3.44 -22.27
C SER A 154 0.29 3.79 -21.38
N LEU A 155 0.38 3.19 -20.19
CA LEU A 155 1.45 3.38 -19.21
C LEU A 155 2.49 2.27 -19.22
N GLU A 156 2.27 1.17 -19.95
CA GLU A 156 3.20 0.04 -20.04
C GLU A 156 4.60 0.54 -20.42
N LYS A 157 5.62 0.09 -19.68
CA LYS A 157 7.04 0.43 -19.84
C LYS A 157 7.38 1.92 -19.66
N LYS A 158 6.45 2.75 -19.16
CA LYS A 158 6.69 4.17 -18.84
C LYS A 158 6.80 4.44 -17.34
N ILE A 159 6.30 3.53 -16.53
CA ILE A 159 6.35 3.62 -15.06
C ILE A 159 7.76 3.29 -14.60
N THR A 160 8.42 4.21 -13.90
CA THR A 160 9.77 3.98 -13.39
C THR A 160 9.79 3.49 -11.95
N ILE A 161 8.70 3.74 -11.20
CA ILE A 161 8.53 3.32 -9.81
C ILE A 161 7.14 2.72 -9.62
N MET A 162 7.04 1.55 -9.02
CA MET A 162 5.78 0.99 -8.55
C MET A 162 5.81 0.78 -7.04
N ASN A 163 4.77 1.21 -6.34
CA ASN A 163 4.54 0.88 -4.94
C ASN A 163 3.38 -0.13 -4.84
N SER A 164 3.55 -1.16 -4.02
CA SER A 164 2.55 -2.19 -3.70
C SER A 164 2.46 -2.33 -2.17
N GLY A 165 2.10 -1.24 -1.48
CA GLY A 165 1.91 -1.24 -0.04
C GLY A 165 0.66 -2.02 0.36
N TYR A 166 0.82 -3.17 1.01
CA TYR A 166 -0.26 -4.08 1.42
C TYR A 166 -1.23 -4.48 0.29
N PHE A 167 -0.81 -4.40 -0.97
CA PHE A 167 -1.61 -4.89 -2.09
C PHE A 167 -1.29 -6.36 -2.36
N MET A 168 -0.02 -6.68 -2.64
CA MET A 168 0.43 -8.03 -2.97
C MET A 168 0.07 -9.05 -1.87
N HIS A 169 0.16 -8.68 -0.59
CA HIS A 169 -0.13 -9.61 0.50
C HIS A 169 -1.60 -10.06 0.61
N MET A 170 -2.51 -9.48 -0.18
CA MET A 170 -3.94 -9.81 -0.16
C MET A 170 -4.27 -11.14 -0.85
N PHE A 171 -3.27 -11.80 -1.42
CA PHE A 171 -3.47 -12.96 -2.29
C PHE A 171 -2.68 -14.19 -1.84
N ASP A 172 -3.03 -15.35 -2.38
CA ASP A 172 -2.25 -16.58 -2.24
C ASP A 172 -0.94 -16.53 -3.05
N TRP A 173 -0.15 -17.59 -2.98
CA TRP A 173 1.15 -17.65 -3.67
C TRP A 173 1.02 -17.48 -5.18
N GLU A 174 0.11 -18.23 -5.82
CA GLU A 174 -0.03 -18.23 -7.28
C GLU A 174 -0.40 -16.84 -7.79
N LYS A 175 -1.35 -16.20 -7.12
CA LYS A 175 -1.82 -14.87 -7.48
C LYS A 175 -0.80 -13.79 -7.12
N GLN A 176 -0.04 -13.93 -6.03
CA GLN A 176 1.10 -13.05 -5.73
C GLN A 176 2.19 -13.14 -6.80
N LEU A 177 2.46 -14.34 -7.32
CA LEU A 177 3.42 -14.53 -8.41
C LEU A 177 2.93 -13.87 -9.70
N ASP A 178 1.63 -13.94 -10.00
CA ASP A 178 1.03 -13.21 -11.12
C ASP A 178 1.12 -11.69 -10.94
N VAL A 179 0.91 -11.18 -9.73
CA VAL A 179 1.11 -9.77 -9.37
C VAL A 179 2.56 -9.34 -9.65
N ALA A 180 3.54 -10.11 -9.19
CA ALA A 180 4.96 -9.83 -9.41
C ALA A 180 5.33 -9.83 -10.92
N LYS A 181 4.92 -10.86 -11.68
CA LYS A 181 5.14 -10.92 -13.13
C LYS A 181 4.51 -9.74 -13.85
N ARG A 182 3.30 -9.34 -13.45
CA ARG A 182 2.59 -8.23 -14.08
C ARG A 182 3.24 -6.89 -13.77
N MET A 183 3.71 -6.66 -12.55
CA MET A 183 4.50 -5.46 -12.23
C MET A 183 5.78 -5.38 -13.07
N ILE A 184 6.49 -6.51 -13.24
CA ILE A 184 7.67 -6.60 -14.11
C ILE A 184 7.32 -6.29 -15.58
N HIS A 185 6.15 -6.71 -16.07
CA HIS A 185 5.72 -6.43 -17.43
C HIS A 185 5.36 -4.94 -17.65
N LEU A 186 4.69 -4.33 -16.67
CA LEU A 186 4.22 -2.95 -16.75
C LEU A 186 5.32 -1.91 -16.52
N ILE A 187 6.36 -2.24 -15.74
CA ILE A 187 7.41 -1.28 -15.38
C ILE A 187 8.38 -1.03 -16.54
N ALA A 188 9.00 0.14 -16.58
CA ALA A 188 10.04 0.50 -17.53
C ALA A 188 11.20 -0.51 -17.45
N PRO A 189 11.74 -0.97 -18.59
CA PRO A 189 12.84 -1.94 -18.61
C PRO A 189 14.21 -1.31 -18.29
N SER A 190 14.25 0.01 -18.04
CA SER A 190 15.47 0.75 -17.73
C SER A 190 16.07 0.35 -16.39
N GLU A 191 17.41 0.29 -16.34
CA GLU A 191 18.17 0.15 -15.09
C GLU A 191 17.75 1.23 -14.08
N GLY A 192 17.66 0.85 -12.81
CA GLY A 192 17.19 1.75 -11.75
C GLY A 192 15.67 1.94 -11.67
N SER A 193 14.88 1.23 -12.49
CA SER A 193 13.44 1.12 -12.25
C SER A 193 13.18 0.28 -11.00
N ILE A 194 12.23 0.71 -10.18
CA ILE A 194 12.02 0.17 -8.83
C ILE A 194 10.59 -0.35 -8.69
N ILE A 195 10.43 -1.55 -8.14
CA ILE A 195 9.18 -1.99 -7.54
C ILE A 195 9.43 -2.13 -6.04
N THR A 196 8.56 -1.53 -5.22
CA THR A 196 8.67 -1.57 -3.77
C THR A 196 7.31 -1.87 -3.17
N GLY A 197 7.29 -2.31 -1.92
CA GLY A 197 6.04 -2.51 -1.22
C GLY A 197 6.25 -2.91 0.23
N VAL A 198 5.13 -3.22 0.84
CA VAL A 198 5.05 -3.66 2.22
C VAL A 198 4.10 -4.85 2.28
N ASN A 199 4.52 -5.93 2.91
CA ASN A 199 3.65 -7.07 3.21
C ASN A 199 3.53 -7.23 4.72
N PHE A 200 2.32 -7.59 5.17
CA PHE A 200 2.20 -8.33 6.43
C PHE A 200 2.81 -9.71 6.22
N GLY A 201 3.76 -10.09 7.06
CA GLY A 201 4.46 -11.36 7.00
C GLY A 201 4.73 -11.93 8.40
N SER A 202 5.59 -12.94 8.47
CA SER A 202 6.10 -13.49 9.71
C SER A 202 7.62 -13.64 9.63
N SER A 203 8.33 -13.34 10.72
CA SER A 203 9.78 -13.50 10.80
C SER A 203 10.25 -14.96 10.81
N HIS A 204 9.35 -15.89 11.13
CA HIS A 204 9.70 -17.30 11.35
C HIS A 204 8.83 -18.30 10.56
N PHE A 205 7.77 -17.83 9.90
CA PHE A 205 6.83 -18.67 9.16
C PHE A 205 6.60 -18.14 7.74
N ALA A 206 6.43 -19.06 6.79
CA ALA A 206 5.92 -18.78 5.46
C ALA A 206 4.91 -19.86 5.08
N GLY A 207 3.75 -19.46 4.57
CA GLY A 207 2.66 -20.39 4.27
C GLY A 207 1.28 -19.74 4.22
N PRO A 208 0.23 -20.53 3.95
CA PRO A 208 -1.15 -20.04 4.00
C PRO A 208 -1.49 -19.45 5.37
N PHE A 209 -2.12 -18.28 5.38
CA PHE A 209 -2.60 -17.65 6.60
C PHE A 209 -3.85 -18.38 7.11
N SER A 210 -3.80 -18.91 8.33
CA SER A 210 -4.93 -19.63 8.93
C SER A 210 -6.09 -18.72 9.33
N ASP A 211 -5.78 -17.46 9.63
CA ASP A 211 -6.71 -16.50 10.19
C ASP A 211 -7.02 -15.43 9.14
N VAL A 212 -7.47 -15.84 7.96
CA VAL A 212 -7.98 -14.89 6.95
C VAL A 212 -9.34 -14.34 7.43
N PRO A 213 -9.59 -13.02 7.34
CA PRO A 213 -10.86 -12.46 7.77
C PRO A 213 -12.03 -13.02 6.93
N PRO A 214 -13.23 -13.20 7.53
CA PRO A 214 -14.39 -13.68 6.78
C PRO A 214 -14.71 -12.80 5.56
N GLY A 215 -14.91 -13.42 4.40
CA GLY A 215 -15.20 -12.72 3.14
C GLY A 215 -13.97 -12.33 2.32
N PHE A 216 -12.78 -12.74 2.74
CA PHE A 216 -11.52 -12.56 2.00
C PHE A 216 -11.02 -13.89 1.44
N ASP A 217 -10.33 -13.81 0.30
CA ASP A 217 -9.67 -14.95 -0.32
C ASP A 217 -8.43 -15.41 0.48
N ALA A 218 -7.91 -16.59 0.14
CA ALA A 218 -6.72 -17.13 0.77
C ALA A 218 -5.52 -16.18 0.63
N ILE A 219 -4.75 -16.06 1.70
CA ILE A 219 -3.54 -15.22 1.78
C ILE A 219 -2.33 -16.12 2.05
N TYR A 220 -1.21 -15.86 1.36
CA TYR A 220 0.08 -16.44 1.71
C TYR A 220 0.92 -15.44 2.51
N LEU A 221 1.24 -15.77 3.75
CA LEU A 221 2.19 -14.99 4.55
C LEU A 221 3.60 -15.36 4.16
N HIS A 222 4.39 -14.32 3.90
CA HIS A 222 5.81 -14.47 3.65
C HIS A 222 6.65 -14.27 4.90
N ASN A 223 7.77 -14.96 4.97
CA ASN A 223 8.99 -14.46 5.62
C ASN A 223 9.91 -13.83 4.56
N GLN A 224 11.03 -13.24 4.99
CA GLN A 224 11.99 -12.62 4.05
C GLN A 224 12.50 -13.58 2.96
N HIS A 225 12.69 -14.86 3.29
CA HIS A 225 13.20 -15.86 2.34
C HIS A 225 12.19 -16.16 1.24
N SER A 226 10.98 -16.57 1.61
CA SER A 226 9.89 -16.86 0.66
C SER A 226 9.48 -15.66 -0.19
N LEU A 227 9.62 -14.43 0.35
CA LEU A 227 9.39 -13.21 -0.43
C LEU A 227 10.49 -12.98 -1.47
N SER A 228 11.74 -13.31 -1.16
CA SER A 228 12.82 -13.31 -2.15
C SER A 228 12.61 -14.38 -3.23
N GLU A 229 12.10 -15.56 -2.84
CA GLU A 229 11.84 -16.68 -3.75
C GLU A 229 10.77 -16.32 -4.79
N ILE A 230 9.63 -15.76 -4.38
CA ILE A 230 8.56 -15.41 -5.34
C ILE A 230 9.02 -14.35 -6.36
N TRP A 231 9.85 -13.38 -5.94
CA TRP A 231 10.47 -12.41 -6.84
C TRP A 231 11.50 -13.05 -7.78
N SER A 232 12.26 -14.04 -7.29
CA SER A 232 13.18 -14.81 -8.11
C SER A 232 12.45 -15.67 -9.16
N GLU A 233 11.31 -16.27 -8.80
CA GLU A 233 10.44 -16.99 -9.72
C GLU A 233 9.84 -16.07 -10.78
N ALA A 234 9.36 -14.88 -10.39
CA ALA A 234 8.84 -13.87 -11.31
C ALA A 234 9.93 -13.40 -12.30
N ALA A 235 11.15 -13.17 -11.81
CA ALA A 235 12.30 -12.79 -12.64
C ALA A 235 12.64 -13.89 -13.66
N LYS A 236 12.68 -15.15 -13.23
CA LYS A 236 12.93 -16.30 -14.11
C LYS A 236 11.82 -16.45 -15.17
N ALA A 237 10.56 -16.36 -14.76
CA ALA A 237 9.41 -16.50 -15.66
C ALA A 237 9.34 -15.40 -16.73
N THR A 238 9.88 -14.22 -16.43
CA THR A 238 9.90 -13.07 -17.34
C THR A 238 11.22 -12.90 -18.08
N GLY A 239 12.22 -13.74 -17.81
CA GLY A 239 13.56 -13.62 -18.41
C GLY A 239 14.30 -12.34 -18.01
N THR A 240 14.02 -11.80 -16.82
CA THR A 240 14.59 -10.53 -16.34
C THR A 240 15.51 -10.75 -15.13
N LYS A 241 16.25 -9.70 -14.75
CA LYS A 241 17.15 -9.68 -13.59
C LYS A 241 16.82 -8.50 -12.69
N TRP A 242 16.73 -8.80 -11.40
CA TRP A 242 16.33 -7.86 -10.36
C TRP A 242 17.18 -8.09 -9.11
N LYS A 243 17.53 -7.01 -8.42
CA LYS A 243 18.13 -7.07 -7.09
C LYS A 243 17.02 -6.96 -6.06
N PHE A 244 16.89 -7.95 -5.18
CA PHE A 244 15.93 -7.96 -4.09
C PHE A 244 16.60 -7.51 -2.78
N ASP A 245 15.94 -6.60 -2.06
CA ASP A 245 16.30 -6.17 -0.71
C ASP A 245 15.03 -6.14 0.16
N CYS A 246 15.14 -6.50 1.44
CA CYS A 246 14.01 -6.52 2.36
C CYS A 246 14.46 -6.24 3.80
N VAL A 247 13.69 -5.42 4.51
CA VAL A 247 13.84 -5.12 5.93
C VAL A 247 12.65 -5.72 6.68
N ILE A 248 12.92 -6.36 7.82
CA ILE A 248 11.90 -6.86 8.73
C ILE A 248 11.72 -5.81 9.82
N GLU A 249 10.49 -5.30 9.95
CA GLU A 249 10.12 -4.34 10.98
C GLU A 249 9.13 -4.97 11.95
N ASP A 250 9.39 -4.76 13.25
CA ASP A 250 8.47 -5.17 14.30
C ASP A 250 7.20 -4.32 14.27
N ASP A 251 6.04 -4.97 14.34
CA ASP A 251 4.76 -4.30 14.48
C ASP A 251 3.88 -5.04 15.50
N LYS A 252 3.44 -4.33 16.55
CA LYS A 252 2.67 -4.94 17.65
C LYS A 252 1.34 -5.51 17.15
N ASN A 253 0.68 -4.86 16.19
CA ASN A 253 -0.59 -5.34 15.65
C ASN A 253 -0.37 -6.63 14.87
N PHE A 254 0.68 -6.69 14.06
CA PHE A 254 1.01 -7.91 13.31
C PHE A 254 1.42 -9.07 14.22
N LYS A 255 2.15 -8.82 15.31
CA LYS A 255 2.47 -9.84 16.33
C LYS A 255 1.23 -10.43 17.01
N ASN A 256 0.14 -9.66 17.10
CA ASN A 256 -1.13 -10.15 17.64
C ASN A 256 -1.92 -10.97 16.60
N MET A 257 -1.70 -10.73 15.30
CA MET A 257 -2.41 -11.41 14.21
C MET A 257 -1.77 -12.74 13.79
N ALA A 258 -0.45 -12.86 13.88
CA ALA A 258 0.26 -14.10 13.56
C ALA A 258 1.50 -14.27 14.44
N SER A 259 1.88 -15.53 14.70
CA SER A 259 3.14 -15.85 15.37
C SER A 259 4.33 -15.30 14.59
N GLY A 260 5.17 -14.50 15.24
CA GLY A 260 6.27 -13.79 14.60
C GLY A 260 5.81 -12.73 13.59
N GLY A 261 4.56 -12.30 13.64
CA GLY A 261 3.99 -11.34 12.71
C GLY A 261 4.80 -10.06 12.64
N CYS A 262 5.14 -9.65 11.43
CA CYS A 262 6.03 -8.52 11.16
C CYS A 262 5.63 -7.80 9.88
N ARG A 263 6.21 -6.62 9.69
CA ARG A 263 6.13 -5.89 8.43
C ARG A 263 7.37 -6.22 7.61
N LEU A 264 7.17 -6.76 6.41
CA LEU A 264 8.21 -6.96 5.42
C LEU A 264 8.20 -5.78 4.47
N ARG A 265 9.19 -4.92 4.57
CA ARG A 265 9.38 -3.79 3.66
C ARG A 265 10.42 -4.14 2.62
N TRP A 266 10.04 -4.15 1.35
CA TRP A 266 10.86 -4.75 0.31
C TRP A 266 10.98 -3.86 -0.93
N THR A 267 12.03 -4.14 -1.68
CA THR A 267 12.37 -3.49 -2.95
C THR A 267 12.93 -4.52 -3.90
N VAL A 268 12.51 -4.45 -5.16
CA VAL A 268 13.22 -5.05 -6.29
C VAL A 268 13.63 -3.96 -7.27
N GLU A 269 14.92 -3.93 -7.61
CA GLU A 269 15.49 -2.93 -8.48
C GLU A 269 16.05 -3.56 -9.76
N LYS A 270 15.69 -2.98 -10.91
CA LYS A 270 16.15 -3.45 -12.22
C LYS A 270 17.67 -3.26 -12.32
N GLN A 271 18.36 -4.37 -12.59
CA GLN A 271 19.79 -4.43 -12.92
C GLN A 271 20.04 -4.36 -14.43
#